data_AF-A0A9X2REY8-F1
#
_entry.id   AF-A0A9X2REY8-F1
#
_cell.length_a   1.000
_cell.length_b   1.000
_cell.length_c   1.000
_cell.angle_alpha   90.00
_cell.angle_beta   90.00
_cell.angle_gamma   90.00
#
_symmetry.space_group_name_H-M   'P 1'
#
loop_
_entity.id
_entity.type
_entity.pdbx_description
1 polymer ?
#
loop_
_entity_poly.entity_id
_entity_poly.type
_entity_poly.pdbx_seq_one_letter_code
_entity_poly.pdbx_strand_id
1 'polypeptide(L)'
;MLDKKNGKKLVTVLLVLSCIVSGIILAASPDYKNYQIENARELDSLLNVHIQDAQIKAEQIRVSSIRIDTIFTRKEYRIEVPSRFSKTLFHVDLHKDLFKYDMQAPAKVHFPSHDMDIYIYDQGTVLRSIRLTTNPELDSLATPKE
;
A
#
# COMPACT_ATOMS: atom_id res chain seq x y z
N MET A 1 -23.85 -48.83 0.69
CA MET A 1 -23.50 -49.39 -0.64
C MET A 1 -24.09 -48.46 -1.69
N LEU A 2 -23.34 -47.45 -2.15
CA LEU A 2 -23.82 -46.48 -3.14
C LEU A 2 -23.86 -47.14 -4.51
N ASP A 3 -25.07 -47.28 -5.06
CA ASP A 3 -25.35 -47.95 -6.32
C ASP A 3 -24.52 -47.31 -7.47
N LYS A 4 -23.69 -48.13 -8.12
CA LYS A 4 -22.66 -47.72 -9.10
C LYS A 4 -23.25 -46.97 -10.31
N LYS A 5 -24.55 -47.14 -10.59
CA LYS A 5 -25.31 -46.39 -11.61
C LYS A 5 -25.65 -44.96 -11.18
N ASN A 6 -25.85 -44.71 -9.90
CA ASN A 6 -26.23 -43.41 -9.36
C ASN A 6 -25.03 -42.52 -9.05
N GLY A 7 -23.84 -43.10 -8.86
CA GLY A 7 -22.60 -42.34 -8.66
C GLY A 7 -22.29 -41.36 -9.79
N LYS A 8 -22.48 -41.77 -11.06
CA LYS A 8 -22.29 -40.88 -12.22
C LYS A 8 -23.27 -39.70 -12.19
N LYS A 9 -24.56 -39.97 -11.93
CA LYS A 9 -25.58 -38.91 -11.78
C LYS A 9 -25.26 -37.96 -10.63
N LEU A 10 -24.79 -38.50 -9.51
CA LEU A 10 -24.45 -37.73 -8.31
C LEU A 10 -23.26 -36.79 -8.58
N VAL A 11 -22.23 -37.27 -9.27
CA VAL A 11 -21.08 -36.45 -9.70
C VAL A 11 -21.53 -35.35 -10.67
N THR A 12 -22.39 -35.67 -11.65
CA THR A 12 -22.92 -34.66 -12.58
C THR A 12 -23.73 -33.59 -11.86
N VAL A 13 -24.57 -33.96 -10.90
CA VAL A 13 -25.34 -32.99 -10.09
C VAL A 13 -24.41 -32.10 -9.26
N LEU A 14 -23.38 -32.68 -8.66
CA LEU A 14 -22.37 -31.93 -7.90
C LEU A 14 -21.60 -30.93 -8.78
N LEU A 15 -21.24 -31.35 -9.99
CA LEU A 15 -20.56 -30.49 -10.96
C LEU A 15 -21.43 -29.28 -11.32
N VAL A 16 -22.70 -29.53 -11.67
CA VAL A 16 -23.66 -28.47 -12.01
C VAL A 16 -23.85 -27.51 -10.84
N LEU A 17 -24.00 -28.03 -9.62
CA LEU A 17 -24.06 -27.21 -8.40
C LEU A 17 -22.82 -26.35 -8.22
N SER A 18 -21.61 -26.89 -8.45
CA SER A 18 -20.38 -26.11 -8.34
C SER A 18 -20.28 -24.98 -9.39
N CYS A 19 -20.76 -25.24 -10.61
CA CYS A 19 -20.81 -24.23 -11.67
C CYS A 19 -21.82 -23.14 -11.35
N ILE A 20 -22.99 -23.49 -10.82
CA ILE A 20 -24.01 -22.52 -10.40
C ILE A 20 -23.46 -21.64 -9.27
N VAL A 21 -22.86 -22.25 -8.25
CA VAL A 21 -22.24 -21.50 -7.14
C VAL A 21 -21.15 -20.56 -7.66
N SER A 22 -20.27 -21.03 -8.55
CA SER A 22 -19.24 -20.20 -9.16
C SER A 22 -19.81 -19.04 -9.97
N GLY A 23 -20.89 -19.29 -10.74
CA GLY A 23 -21.59 -18.26 -11.51
C GLY A 23 -22.27 -17.21 -10.63
N ILE A 24 -22.87 -17.63 -9.50
CA ILE A 24 -23.45 -16.71 -8.51
C ILE A 24 -22.36 -15.86 -7.87
N ILE A 25 -21.24 -16.45 -7.47
CA ILE A 25 -20.10 -15.71 -6.91
C ILE A 25 -19.61 -14.67 -7.91
N LEU A 26 -19.46 -15.05 -9.18
CA LEU A 26 -19.00 -14.12 -10.22
C LEU A 26 -20.00 -12.97 -10.46
N ALA A 27 -21.30 -13.26 -10.49
CA ALA A 27 -22.34 -12.25 -10.70
C ALA A 27 -22.60 -11.36 -9.47
N ALA A 28 -22.37 -11.87 -8.27
CA ALA A 28 -22.52 -11.15 -7.00
C ALA A 28 -21.22 -10.46 -6.56
N SER A 29 -20.10 -10.73 -7.23
CA SER A 29 -18.84 -10.02 -6.99
C SER A 29 -19.07 -8.55 -7.34
N PRO A 30 -18.87 -7.62 -6.39
CA PRO A 30 -19.01 -6.20 -6.69
C PRO A 30 -18.05 -5.82 -7.81
N ASP A 31 -18.50 -4.95 -8.72
CA ASP A 31 -17.62 -4.37 -9.73
C ASP A 31 -16.36 -3.85 -9.04
N TYR A 32 -15.20 -4.32 -9.49
CA TYR A 32 -13.92 -3.78 -9.06
C TYR A 32 -13.89 -2.32 -9.52
N LYS A 33 -14.31 -1.41 -8.63
CA LYS A 33 -14.21 0.03 -8.86
C LYS A 33 -12.73 0.37 -8.85
N ASN A 34 -12.17 0.41 -10.05
CA ASN A 34 -10.84 0.92 -10.29
C ASN A 34 -10.90 2.44 -10.05
N TYR A 35 -10.71 2.86 -8.80
CA TYR A 35 -10.48 4.28 -8.52
C TYR A 35 -9.11 4.58 -9.11
N GLN A 36 -9.04 5.39 -10.16
CA GLN A 36 -7.77 5.83 -10.70
C GLN A 36 -7.41 7.14 -10.01
N ILE A 37 -6.17 7.23 -9.52
CA ILE A 37 -5.61 8.53 -9.15
C ILE A 37 -5.25 9.20 -10.46
N GLU A 38 -6.08 10.13 -10.92
CA GLU A 38 -5.93 10.75 -12.24
C GLU A 38 -4.79 11.76 -12.27
N ASN A 39 -4.37 12.25 -11.10
CA ASN A 39 -3.38 13.29 -11.01
C ASN A 39 -2.39 13.13 -9.84
N ALA A 40 -1.19 13.65 -10.05
CA ALA A 40 -0.13 13.73 -9.06
C ALA A 40 -0.52 14.42 -7.74
N ARG A 41 -1.57 15.26 -7.73
CA ARG A 41 -2.01 16.00 -6.54
C ARG A 41 -2.85 15.14 -5.60
N GLU A 42 -3.68 14.27 -6.14
CA GLU A 42 -4.47 13.30 -5.37
C GLU A 42 -3.55 12.32 -4.64
N LEU A 43 -2.51 11.80 -5.32
CA LEU A 43 -1.50 10.98 -4.66
C LEU A 43 -0.81 11.75 -3.53
N ASP A 44 -0.37 12.99 -3.79
CA ASP A 44 0.26 13.81 -2.76
C ASP A 44 -0.68 14.10 -1.58
N SER A 45 -1.99 14.24 -1.83
CA SER A 45 -3.01 14.41 -0.80
C SER A 45 -3.16 13.15 0.05
N LEU A 46 -3.26 11.97 -0.57
CA LEU A 46 -3.32 10.69 0.13
C LEU A 46 -2.09 10.50 1.02
N LEU A 47 -0.90 10.79 0.49
CA LEU A 47 0.35 10.73 1.27
C LEU A 47 0.33 11.67 2.46
N ASN A 48 -0.14 12.91 2.27
CA ASN A 48 -0.25 13.87 3.35
C ASN A 48 -1.21 13.41 4.44
N VAL A 49 -2.33 12.75 4.10
CA VAL A 49 -3.26 12.16 5.09
C VAL A 49 -2.54 11.11 5.93
N HIS A 50 -1.86 10.13 5.31
CA HIS A 50 -1.13 9.11 6.07
C HIS A 50 -0.02 9.69 6.95
N ILE A 51 0.68 10.72 6.47
CA ILE A 51 1.72 11.41 7.24
C ILE A 51 1.12 12.13 8.46
N GLN A 52 -0.04 12.79 8.28
CA GLN A 52 -0.74 13.49 9.36
C GLN A 52 -1.33 12.51 10.38
N ASP A 53 -1.95 11.41 9.92
CA ASP A 53 -2.50 10.37 10.78
C ASP A 53 -1.40 9.68 11.61
N ALA A 54 -0.21 9.55 11.03
CA ALA A 54 0.99 9.09 11.71
C ALA A 54 1.60 10.14 12.67
N GLN A 55 0.96 11.30 12.83
CA GLN A 55 1.37 12.41 13.70
C GLN A 55 2.78 12.94 13.40
N ILE A 56 3.22 12.83 12.14
CA ILE A 56 4.52 13.31 11.69
C ILE A 56 4.42 14.82 11.46
N LYS A 57 5.29 15.58 12.12
CA LYS A 57 5.30 17.05 12.03
C LYS A 57 5.94 17.52 10.73
N ALA A 58 5.56 18.71 10.27
CA ALA A 58 6.12 19.31 9.05
C ALA A 58 7.65 19.46 9.09
N GLU A 59 8.22 19.77 10.26
CA GLU A 59 9.68 19.88 10.47
C GLU A 59 10.44 18.56 10.24
N GLN A 60 9.77 17.42 10.37
CA GLN A 60 10.34 16.10 10.15
C GLN A 60 10.33 15.70 8.67
N ILE A 61 9.72 16.50 7.80
CA ILE A 61 9.49 16.18 6.40
C ILE A 61 10.30 17.12 5.51
N ARG A 62 11.12 16.54 4.65
CA ARG A 62 11.81 17.25 3.57
C ARG A 62 11.34 16.69 2.24
N VAL A 63 10.82 17.57 1.41
CA VAL A 63 10.34 17.20 0.08
C VAL A 63 11.32 17.71 -0.96
N SER A 64 11.74 16.84 -1.87
CA SER A 64 12.64 17.20 -2.96
C SER A 64 12.16 16.61 -4.29
N SER A 65 12.59 17.21 -5.39
CA SER A 65 12.31 16.73 -6.74
C SER A 65 13.60 16.20 -7.35
N ILE A 66 13.62 14.91 -7.65
CA ILE A 66 14.74 14.22 -8.27
C ILE A 66 14.45 14.11 -9.76
N ARG A 67 15.28 14.77 -10.57
CA ARG A 67 15.24 14.61 -12.02
C ARG A 67 15.79 13.25 -12.41
N ILE A 68 14.96 12.42 -13.05
CA ILE A 68 15.37 11.09 -13.52
C ILE A 68 15.89 11.21 -14.96
N ASP A 69 15.17 11.94 -15.79
CA ASP A 69 15.56 12.24 -17.17
C ASP A 69 15.09 13.65 -17.59
N THR A 70 15.14 13.93 -18.89
CA THR A 70 14.79 15.25 -19.44
C THR A 70 13.32 15.60 -19.26
N ILE A 71 12.42 14.61 -19.26
CA ILE A 71 10.95 14.75 -19.29
C ILE A 71 10.27 14.29 -17.99
N PHE A 72 10.99 13.58 -17.12
CA PHE A 72 10.45 12.96 -15.92
C PHE A 72 11.20 13.39 -14.65
N THR A 73 10.40 13.86 -13.69
CA THR A 73 10.87 14.24 -12.36
C THR A 73 10.05 13.48 -11.32
N ARG A 74 10.74 12.82 -10.39
CA ARG A 74 10.13 12.10 -9.28
C ARG A 74 10.21 12.94 -8.02
N LYS A 75 9.14 12.97 -7.23
CA LYS A 75 9.13 13.64 -5.92
C LYS A 75 9.52 12.65 -4.82
N GLU A 76 10.52 13.01 -4.03
CA GLU A 76 11.02 12.26 -2.86
C GLU A 76 10.57 12.96 -1.58
N TYR A 77 9.94 12.19 -0.70
CA TYR A 77 9.63 12.58 0.68
C TYR A 77 10.67 11.94 1.59
N ARG A 78 11.50 12.74 2.25
CA ARG A 78 12.40 12.28 3.30
C ARG A 78 11.76 12.63 4.64
N ILE A 79 11.55 11.61 5.45
CA ILE A 79 10.80 11.72 6.69
C ILE A 79 11.66 11.15 7.81
N GLU A 80 11.96 11.99 8.78
CA GLU A 80 12.68 11.61 9.99
C GLU A 80 11.68 11.20 11.07
N VAL A 81 11.79 9.97 11.56
CA VAL A 81 10.87 9.40 12.55
C VAL A 81 11.63 8.96 13.80
N PRO A 82 11.00 9.01 14.99
CA PRO A 82 11.61 8.53 16.22
C PRO A 82 11.88 7.02 16.15
N SER A 83 12.76 6.52 17.02
CA SER A 83 13.18 5.11 17.08
C SER A 83 12.00 4.17 17.35
N ARG A 84 10.99 4.66 18.08
CA ARG A 84 9.78 3.89 18.42
C ARG A 84 8.73 3.86 17.29
N PHE A 85 8.92 4.63 16.23
CA PHE A 85 7.97 4.69 15.13
C PHE A 85 7.97 3.39 14.33
N SER A 86 6.79 2.77 14.19
CA SER A 86 6.63 1.55 13.40
C SER A 86 6.55 1.86 11.91
N LYS A 87 7.72 1.88 11.24
CA LYS A 87 7.82 2.09 9.78
C LYS A 87 7.05 1.04 8.99
N THR A 88 7.07 -0.21 9.47
CA THR A 88 6.33 -1.32 8.86
C THR A 88 4.82 -1.11 8.94
N LEU A 89 4.29 -0.64 10.06
CA LEU A 89 2.86 -0.38 10.18
C LEU A 89 2.42 0.74 9.25
N PHE A 90 3.16 1.86 9.25
CA PHE A 90 2.95 2.96 8.30
C PHE A 90 2.94 2.48 6.85
N HIS A 91 3.91 1.63 6.48
CA HIS A 91 4.01 1.06 5.14
C HIS A 91 2.82 0.17 4.79
N VAL A 92 2.38 -0.69 5.71
CA VAL A 92 1.22 -1.58 5.51
C VAL A 92 -0.06 -0.77 5.31
N ASP A 93 -0.29 0.24 6.14
CA ASP A 93 -1.48 1.08 6.07
C ASP A 93 -1.50 1.88 4.76
N LEU A 94 -0.37 2.50 4.40
CA LEU A 94 -0.21 3.20 3.13
C LEU A 94 -0.43 2.26 1.93
N HIS A 95 0.17 1.07 1.96
CA HIS A 95 0.05 0.11 0.87
C HIS A 95 -1.40 -0.36 0.69
N LYS A 96 -2.12 -0.61 1.78
CA LYS A 96 -3.53 -1.03 1.74
C LYS A 96 -4.41 0.01 1.05
N ASP A 97 -4.17 1.29 1.27
CA ASP A 97 -4.93 2.36 0.65
C ASP A 97 -4.54 2.56 -0.82
N LEU A 98 -3.23 2.53 -1.14
CA LEU A 98 -2.75 2.58 -2.53
C LEU A 98 -3.23 1.41 -3.38
N PHE A 99 -3.37 0.23 -2.79
CA PHE A 99 -3.83 -0.97 -3.49
C PHE A 99 -5.27 -0.83 -4.02
N LYS A 100 -6.09 0.03 -3.42
CA LYS A 100 -7.45 0.35 -3.90
C LYS A 100 -7.43 1.09 -5.24
N TYR A 101 -6.28 1.65 -5.61
CA TYR A 101 -6.03 2.39 -6.84
C TYR A 101 -5.12 1.63 -7.82
N ASP A 102 -4.96 0.31 -7.63
CA ASP A 102 -4.06 -0.55 -8.40
C ASP A 102 -2.58 -0.09 -8.36
N MET A 103 -2.21 0.68 -7.34
CA MET A 103 -0.85 1.15 -7.12
C MET A 103 -0.09 0.21 -6.18
N GLN A 104 1.18 -0.02 -6.51
CA GLN A 104 2.06 -0.85 -5.70
C GLN A 104 3.02 0.02 -4.91
N ALA A 105 3.30 -0.38 -3.67
CA ALA A 105 4.20 0.35 -2.79
C ALA A 105 5.28 -0.57 -2.20
N PRO A 106 6.12 -1.26 -3.00
CA PRO A 106 7.20 -2.07 -2.45
C PRO A 106 8.15 -1.23 -1.59
N ALA A 107 8.66 -1.85 -0.53
CA ALA A 107 9.59 -1.24 0.41
C ALA A 107 10.93 -2.00 0.44
N LYS A 108 12.02 -1.25 0.59
CA LYS A 108 13.36 -1.75 0.87
C LYS A 108 13.78 -1.30 2.26
N VAL A 109 14.14 -2.26 3.10
CA VAL A 109 14.67 -2.00 4.45
C VAL A 109 16.20 -2.07 4.41
N HIS A 110 16.85 -1.06 4.98
CA HIS A 110 18.30 -0.99 5.11
C HIS A 110 18.71 -1.37 6.52
N PHE A 111 19.58 -2.37 6.64
CA PHE A 111 20.16 -2.79 7.91
C PHE A 111 21.60 -2.23 8.03
N PRO A 112 22.06 -1.85 9.23
CA PRO A 112 21.42 -2.03 10.54
C PRO A 112 20.56 -0.85 11.01
N SER A 113 20.45 0.25 10.26
CA SER A 113 19.71 1.45 10.70
C SER A 113 18.19 1.25 10.75
N HIS A 114 17.68 0.19 10.12
CA HIS A 114 16.25 -0.08 9.94
C HIS A 114 15.53 1.08 9.24
N ASP A 115 16.25 1.81 8.38
CA ASP A 115 15.66 2.82 7.50
C ASP A 115 14.87 2.11 6.39
N MET A 116 13.81 2.75 5.92
CA MET A 116 12.90 2.16 4.94
C MET A 116 12.68 3.10 3.77
N ASP A 117 13.01 2.64 2.58
CA ASP A 117 12.67 3.31 1.33
C ASP A 117 11.42 2.64 0.73
N ILE A 118 10.35 3.40 0.54
CA ILE A 118 9.09 2.97 -0.08
C ILE A 118 9.02 3.62 -1.46
N TYR A 119 8.70 2.82 -2.48
CA TYR A 119 8.58 3.28 -3.86
C TYR A 119 7.13 3.09 -4.31
N ILE A 120 6.48 4.17 -4.73
CA ILE A 120 5.09 4.12 -5.18
C ILE A 120 5.10 4.02 -6.70
N TYR A 121 4.63 2.87 -7.18
CA TYR A 121 4.52 2.53 -8.58
C TYR A 121 3.10 2.72 -9.06
N ASP A 122 3.01 3.32 -10.24
CA ASP A 122 1.82 3.34 -11.07
C ASP A 122 2.21 2.84 -12.46
N GLN A 123 1.53 1.80 -12.95
CA GLN A 123 1.79 1.18 -14.26
C GLN A 123 3.29 0.93 -14.56
N GLY A 124 4.06 0.52 -13.55
CA GLY A 124 5.49 0.22 -13.68
C GLY A 124 6.43 1.43 -13.57
N THR A 125 5.92 2.65 -13.37
CA THR A 125 6.70 3.87 -13.17
C THR A 125 6.67 4.32 -11.72
N VAL A 126 7.84 4.67 -11.15
CA VAL A 126 7.92 5.20 -9.79
C VAL A 126 7.52 6.67 -9.76
N LEU A 127 6.27 6.97 -9.38
CA LEU A 127 5.78 8.34 -9.29
C LEU A 127 6.34 9.08 -8.08
N ARG A 128 6.49 8.37 -6.94
CA ARG A 128 6.93 8.93 -5.66
C ARG A 128 7.84 7.97 -4.94
N SER A 129 8.75 8.52 -4.14
CA SER A 129 9.53 7.74 -3.18
C SER A 129 9.42 8.37 -1.79
N ILE A 130 9.33 7.52 -0.77
CA ILE A 130 9.34 7.93 0.63
C ILE A 130 10.54 7.26 1.29
N ARG A 131 11.39 8.06 1.93
CA ARG A 131 12.52 7.58 2.72
C ARG A 131 12.22 7.86 4.19
N LEU A 132 12.01 6.81 4.95
CA LEU A 132 11.82 6.86 6.40
C LEU A 132 13.16 6.59 7.08
N THR A 133 13.73 7.61 7.71
CA THR A 133 14.99 7.51 8.45
C THR A 133 14.76 7.63 9.93
N THR A 134 15.44 6.81 10.73
CA THR A 134 15.38 6.91 12.19
C THR A 134 16.23 8.07 12.68
N ASN A 135 15.63 8.99 13.43
CA ASN A 135 16.35 10.05 14.14
C ASN A 135 16.09 9.92 15.66
N PRO A 136 17.07 9.43 16.45
CA PRO A 136 16.92 9.25 17.89
C PRO A 136 16.69 10.55 18.67
N GLU A 137 17.10 11.71 18.15
CA GLU A 137 16.87 13.00 18.83
C GLU A 137 15.37 13.30 18.98
N LEU A 138 14.54 12.76 18.07
CA LEU A 138 13.09 12.89 18.10
C LEU A 138 12.42 12.04 19.19
N ASP A 139 13.13 11.08 19.80
CA ASP A 139 12.58 10.28 20.90
C ASP A 139 12.24 11.15 22.13
N SER A 140 12.99 12.23 22.32
CA SER A 140 12.80 13.21 23.42
C SER A 140 11.57 14.12 23.22
N LEU A 141 11.14 14.32 21.98
CA LEU A 141 9.99 15.12 21.62
C LEU A 141 8.67 14.34 21.69
N ALA A 142 8.74 13.01 21.81
CA ALA A 142 7.61 12.10 21.95
C ALA A 142 7.23 11.82 23.42
N THR A 143 8.06 12.21 24.39
CA THR A 143 7.74 12.14 25.81
C THR A 143 6.89 13.36 26.21
N PRO A 144 5.68 13.17 26.78
CA PRO A 144 5.03 14.25 27.51
C PRO A 144 5.94 14.65 28.67
N LYS A 145 6.22 15.94 28.82
CA LYS A 145 6.72 16.44 30.10
C LYS A 145 5.61 16.22 31.13
N GLU A 146 5.87 15.39 32.14
CA GLU A 146 5.08 15.34 33.38
C GLU A 146 5.15 16.66 34.14
#